data_AF-A0A7J3A9B7-F1
#
_entry.id   AF-A0A7J3A9B7-F1
#
_cell.length_a   1.000
_cell.length_b   1.000
_cell.length_c   1.000
_cell.angle_alpha   90.00
_cell.angle_beta   90.00
_cell.angle_gamma   90.00
#
_symmetry.space_group_name_H-M   'P 1'
#
loop_
_entity.id
_entity.type
_entity.pdbx_description
1 polymer ?
#
loop_
_entity_poly.entity_id
_entity_poly.type
_entity_poly.pdbx_seq_one_letter_code
_entity_poly.pdbx_strand_id
1 'polypeptide(L)'
;MGTADDLSKYLYCSAILEEEVAKAYQKISEKVSDKEVAYLLEYIAKDSFKHAVAFKALTIHLKHQINYGDCVKMMGEAWVKAIEEAKRYAAREDEVTLSELKRILQEFESYEGYASEEYLTILYTEVVKLLTDHYNIDLQDYKTLVEWIIEDEKRHIQILTLIKRRIAEQAA
;
A
#
# COMPACT_ATOMS: atom_id res chain seq x y z
N MET A 1 -2.98 18.91 10.04
CA MET A 1 -1.54 18.71 9.74
C MET A 1 -1.11 19.83 8.82
N GLY A 2 0.13 20.29 8.98
CA GLY A 2 0.61 21.49 8.26
C GLY A 2 2.12 21.70 8.36
N THR A 3 2.90 20.65 8.62
CA THR A 3 4.35 20.77 8.79
C THR A 3 5.07 19.66 8.02
N ALA A 4 6.33 19.92 7.62
CA ALA A 4 7.17 18.90 6.99
C ALA A 4 7.42 17.67 7.89
N ASP A 5 7.36 17.84 9.22
CA ASP A 5 7.44 16.74 10.19
C ASP A 5 6.17 15.87 10.11
N ASP A 6 4.98 16.49 10.08
CA ASP A 6 3.71 15.76 9.92
C ASP A 6 3.62 14.99 8.59
N LEU A 7 4.05 15.59 7.48
CA LEU A 7 4.15 14.89 6.20
C LEU A 7 5.10 13.70 6.30
N SER A 8 6.26 13.87 6.93
CA SER A 8 7.23 12.78 7.12
C SER A 8 6.68 11.67 8.00
N LYS A 9 5.83 11.99 8.99
CA LYS A 9 5.13 10.99 9.80
C LYS A 9 4.17 10.15 8.96
N TYR A 10 3.36 10.80 8.13
CA TYR A 10 2.46 10.09 7.22
C TYR A 10 3.22 9.19 6.25
N LEU A 11 4.26 9.71 5.59
CA LEU A 11 5.11 8.91 4.70
C LEU A 11 5.67 7.68 5.39
N TYR A 12 6.13 7.82 6.64
CA TYR A 12 6.61 6.68 7.42
C TYR A 12 5.51 5.64 7.68
N CYS A 13 4.32 6.06 8.08
CA CYS A 13 3.20 5.15 8.35
C CYS A 13 2.65 4.49 7.07
N SER A 14 2.63 5.19 5.94
CA SER A 14 2.33 4.63 4.62
C SER A 14 3.37 3.59 4.21
N ALA A 15 4.66 3.85 4.48
CA ALA A 15 5.70 2.87 4.18
C ALA A 15 5.55 1.56 4.94
N ILE A 16 5.07 1.61 6.20
CA ILE A 16 4.77 0.41 6.98
C ILE A 16 3.61 -0.35 6.35
N LEU A 17 2.53 0.34 5.96
CA LEU A 17 1.39 -0.29 5.30
C LEU A 17 1.83 -1.02 4.03
N GLU A 18 2.54 -0.32 3.14
CA GLU A 18 3.05 -0.87 1.88
C GLU A 18 3.91 -2.10 2.10
N GLU A 19 4.81 -2.07 3.11
CA GLU A 19 5.68 -3.20 3.38
C GLU A 19 4.91 -4.44 3.86
N GLU A 20 3.92 -4.26 4.73
CA GLU A 20 3.13 -5.38 5.25
C GLU A 20 2.18 -5.94 4.17
N VAL A 21 1.56 -5.08 3.37
CA VAL A 21 0.73 -5.48 2.22
C VAL A 21 1.57 -6.21 1.16
N ALA A 22 2.76 -5.71 0.85
CA ALA A 22 3.69 -6.37 -0.08
C ALA A 22 4.05 -7.80 0.37
N LYS A 23 4.35 -7.98 1.67
CA LYS A 23 4.60 -9.31 2.25
C LYS A 23 3.39 -10.22 2.12
N ALA A 24 2.18 -9.69 2.31
CA ALA A 24 0.95 -10.46 2.13
C ALA A 24 0.79 -10.92 0.68
N TYR A 25 0.91 -10.02 -0.30
CA TYR A 25 0.85 -10.37 -1.72
C TYR A 25 1.90 -11.40 -2.11
N GLN A 26 3.15 -11.19 -1.70
CA GLN A 26 4.23 -12.12 -1.95
C GLN A 26 3.88 -13.49 -1.38
N LYS A 27 3.41 -13.55 -0.13
CA LYS A 27 3.09 -14.83 0.49
C LYS A 27 1.95 -15.55 -0.21
N ILE A 28 0.89 -14.84 -0.55
CA ILE A 28 -0.23 -15.44 -1.27
C ILE A 28 0.19 -15.90 -2.67
N SER A 29 1.08 -15.17 -3.36
CA SER A 29 1.61 -15.60 -4.65
C SER A 29 2.33 -16.95 -4.58
N GLU A 30 3.06 -17.21 -3.48
CA GLU A 30 3.74 -18.50 -3.24
C GLU A 30 2.78 -19.65 -2.96
N LYS A 31 1.55 -19.35 -2.50
CA LYS A 31 0.57 -20.34 -2.03
C LYS A 31 -0.56 -20.61 -3.02
N VAL A 32 -0.62 -19.87 -4.13
CA VAL A 32 -1.61 -20.08 -5.19
C VAL A 32 -1.03 -21.02 -6.25
N SER A 33 -1.80 -22.04 -6.61
CA SER A 33 -1.38 -23.05 -7.61
C SER A 33 -1.48 -22.57 -9.06
N ASP A 34 -2.37 -21.64 -9.38
CA ASP A 34 -2.42 -21.00 -10.70
C ASP A 34 -1.22 -20.06 -10.86
N LYS A 35 -0.26 -20.47 -11.69
CA LYS A 35 0.99 -19.75 -11.92
C LYS A 35 0.78 -18.34 -12.46
N GLU A 36 -0.20 -18.14 -13.33
CA GLU A 36 -0.45 -16.81 -13.91
C GLU A 36 -1.04 -15.86 -12.86
N VAL A 37 -1.92 -16.36 -11.99
CA VAL A 37 -2.39 -15.58 -10.83
C VAL A 37 -1.23 -15.29 -9.88
N ALA A 38 -0.38 -16.28 -9.59
CA ALA A 38 0.80 -16.09 -8.77
C ALA A 38 1.71 -14.97 -9.31
N TYR A 39 2.02 -14.97 -10.62
CA TYR A 39 2.84 -13.92 -11.23
C TYR A 39 2.23 -12.52 -11.11
N LEU A 40 0.91 -12.39 -11.27
CA LEU A 40 0.22 -11.10 -11.16
C LEU A 40 0.23 -10.59 -9.70
N LEU A 41 0.06 -11.47 -8.72
CA LEU A 41 0.18 -11.10 -7.30
C LEU A 41 1.62 -10.75 -6.93
N GLU A 42 2.61 -11.49 -7.44
CA GLU A 42 4.03 -11.19 -7.21
C GLU A 42 4.43 -9.84 -7.84
N TYR A 43 3.84 -9.49 -8.99
CA TYR A 43 4.03 -8.18 -9.60
C TYR A 43 3.59 -7.06 -8.66
N ILE A 44 2.37 -7.15 -8.11
CA ILE A 44 1.85 -6.16 -7.15
C ILE A 44 2.77 -6.11 -5.91
N ALA A 45 3.18 -7.27 -5.37
CA ALA A 45 4.08 -7.32 -4.22
C ALA A 45 5.37 -6.53 -4.44
N LYS A 46 5.97 -6.62 -5.64
CA LYS A 46 7.20 -5.91 -5.98
C LYS A 46 6.99 -4.40 -6.07
N ASP A 47 5.87 -3.97 -6.65
CA ASP A 47 5.52 -2.55 -6.72
C ASP A 47 5.27 -1.97 -5.32
N SER A 48 4.52 -2.66 -4.46
CA SER A 48 4.30 -2.23 -3.07
C SER A 48 5.60 -2.18 -2.25
N PHE A 49 6.53 -3.13 -2.42
CA PHE A 49 7.85 -3.03 -1.77
C PHE A 49 8.64 -1.80 -2.26
N LYS A 50 8.57 -1.49 -3.55
CA LYS A 50 9.18 -0.28 -4.14
C LYS A 50 8.56 0.98 -3.53
N HIS A 51 7.24 1.01 -3.32
CA HIS A 51 6.55 2.13 -2.66
C HIS A 51 6.99 2.30 -1.21
N ALA A 52 7.07 1.21 -0.44
CA ALA A 52 7.56 1.24 0.94
C ALA A 52 8.96 1.85 1.04
N VAL A 53 9.86 1.48 0.12
CA VAL A 53 11.22 2.02 0.06
C VAL A 53 11.19 3.52 -0.30
N ALA A 54 10.39 3.90 -1.30
CA ALA A 54 10.26 5.30 -1.70
C ALA A 54 9.75 6.17 -0.55
N PHE A 55 8.66 5.76 0.10
CA PHE A 55 8.11 6.49 1.24
C PHE A 55 9.09 6.61 2.40
N LYS A 56 9.82 5.55 2.76
CA LYS A 56 10.91 5.63 3.76
C LYS A 56 11.97 6.63 3.37
N ALA A 57 12.42 6.61 2.11
CA ALA A 57 13.45 7.54 1.62
C ALA A 57 12.99 9.00 1.72
N LEU A 58 11.68 9.27 1.59
CA LEU A 58 11.10 10.61 1.67
C LEU A 58 10.93 11.12 3.11
N THR A 59 11.18 10.31 4.15
CA THR A 59 11.07 10.70 5.56
C THR A 59 12.22 11.59 6.08
N ILE A 60 13.02 12.21 5.21
CA ILE A 60 14.25 12.96 5.59
C ILE A 60 14.00 14.11 6.58
N HIS A 61 12.78 14.66 6.62
CA HIS A 61 12.42 15.74 7.53
C HIS A 61 11.81 15.26 8.85
N LEU A 62 11.80 13.95 9.08
CA LEU A 62 11.30 13.36 10.32
C LEU A 62 12.22 13.72 11.49
N LYS A 63 11.70 14.50 12.44
CA LYS A 63 12.50 15.01 13.55
C LYS A 63 12.61 14.04 14.73
N HIS A 64 11.69 13.09 14.83
CA HIS A 64 11.60 12.17 15.95
C HIS A 64 11.31 10.75 15.48
N GLN A 65 11.81 9.76 16.21
CA GLN A 65 11.48 8.37 15.94
C GLN A 65 9.98 8.14 16.16
N ILE A 66 9.32 7.56 15.17
CA ILE A 66 7.91 7.19 15.22
C ILE A 66 7.80 5.71 15.59
N ASN A 67 6.89 5.40 16.50
CA ASN A 67 6.54 4.01 16.82
C ASN A 67 5.18 3.63 16.21
N TYR A 68 4.85 2.33 16.25
CA TYR A 68 3.59 1.82 15.73
C TYR A 68 2.36 2.53 16.31
N GLY A 69 2.36 2.84 17.61
CA GLY A 69 1.26 3.53 18.29
C GLY A 69 1.04 4.97 17.81
N ASP A 70 2.08 5.64 17.32
CA ASP A 70 1.95 6.96 16.69
C ASP A 70 1.25 6.85 15.33
N CYS A 71 1.57 5.80 14.56
CA CYS A 71 0.87 5.52 13.30
C CYS A 71 -0.60 5.16 13.52
N VAL A 72 -0.93 4.39 14.58
CA VAL A 72 -2.34 4.10 14.92
C VAL A 72 -3.14 5.37 15.16
N LYS A 73 -2.58 6.33 15.93
CA LYS A 73 -3.26 7.60 16.22
C LYS A 73 -3.47 8.46 14.96
N MET A 74 -2.56 8.33 13.99
CA MET A 74 -2.53 9.14 12.78
C MET A 74 -3.42 8.58 11.68
N MET A 75 -3.30 7.28 11.40
CA MET A 75 -3.94 6.60 10.28
C MET A 75 -5.29 5.97 10.67
N GLY A 76 -5.55 5.80 11.98
CA GLY A 76 -6.81 5.27 12.50
C GLY A 76 -6.96 3.75 12.40
N GLU A 77 -8.16 3.27 12.71
CA GLU A 77 -8.45 1.84 12.87
C GLU A 77 -8.40 1.05 11.56
N ALA A 78 -8.74 1.67 10.43
CA ALA A 78 -8.71 1.02 9.12
C ALA A 78 -7.28 0.56 8.76
N TRP A 79 -6.28 1.42 9.02
CA TRP A 79 -4.87 1.10 8.83
C TRP A 79 -4.40 -0.05 9.73
N VAL A 80 -4.81 -0.05 11.01
CA VAL A 80 -4.48 -1.12 11.95
C VAL A 80 -5.02 -2.45 11.45
N LYS A 81 -6.29 -2.46 11.05
CA LYS A 81 -6.95 -3.67 10.53
C LYS A 81 -6.25 -4.20 9.28
N ALA A 82 -5.91 -3.31 8.33
CA ALA A 82 -5.21 -3.69 7.12
C ALA A 82 -3.84 -4.34 7.43
N ILE A 83 -3.06 -3.76 8.35
CA ILE A 83 -1.77 -4.33 8.76
C ILE A 83 -1.93 -5.68 9.45
N GLU A 84 -2.87 -5.82 10.38
CA GLU A 84 -3.08 -7.07 11.10
C GLU A 84 -3.54 -8.19 10.17
N GLU A 85 -4.39 -7.89 9.19
CA GLU A 85 -4.77 -8.84 8.14
C GLU A 85 -3.61 -9.17 7.21
N ALA A 86 -2.87 -8.18 6.74
CA ALA A 86 -1.70 -8.39 5.89
C ALA A 86 -0.65 -9.29 6.58
N LYS A 87 -0.37 -9.06 7.86
CA LYS A 87 0.50 -9.91 8.68
C LYS A 87 0.01 -11.35 8.79
N ARG A 88 -1.31 -11.55 8.95
CA ARG A 88 -1.90 -12.90 8.98
C ARG A 88 -1.69 -13.63 7.66
N TYR A 89 -1.83 -12.95 6.52
CA TYR A 89 -1.55 -13.55 5.22
C TYR A 89 -0.06 -13.78 4.98
N ALA A 90 0.80 -12.86 5.39
CA ALA A 90 2.25 -13.01 5.28
C ALA A 90 2.80 -14.20 6.10
N ALA A 91 2.13 -14.56 7.19
CA ALA A 91 2.47 -15.70 8.04
C ALA A 91 1.84 -17.03 7.60
N ARG A 92 1.07 -17.05 6.50
CA ARG A 92 0.35 -18.25 6.04
C ARG A 92 1.31 -19.35 5.58
N GLU A 93 1.03 -20.60 5.97
CA GLU A 93 1.84 -21.77 5.59
C GLU A 93 1.13 -22.72 4.62
N ASP A 94 -0.19 -22.77 4.67
CA ASP A 94 -1.05 -23.60 3.84
C ASP A 94 -1.25 -23.05 2.42
N GLU A 95 -1.53 -23.97 1.49
CA GLU A 95 -1.96 -23.67 0.12
C GLU A 95 -3.27 -22.86 0.14
N VAL A 96 -3.44 -21.98 -0.83
CA VAL A 96 -4.65 -21.15 -0.96
C VAL A 96 -5.60 -21.82 -1.94
N THR A 97 -6.78 -22.21 -1.44
CA THR A 97 -7.85 -22.74 -2.30
C THR A 97 -8.48 -21.64 -3.16
N LEU A 98 -9.15 -22.01 -4.25
CA LEU A 98 -9.82 -21.05 -5.13
C LEU A 98 -10.90 -20.22 -4.42
N SER A 99 -11.64 -20.84 -3.48
CA SER A 99 -12.67 -20.15 -2.69
C SER A 99 -12.06 -19.15 -1.70
N GLU A 100 -10.95 -19.51 -1.07
CA GLU A 100 -10.21 -18.58 -0.21
C GLU A 100 -9.59 -17.44 -1.01
N LEU A 101 -9.02 -17.74 -2.18
CA LEU A 101 -8.41 -16.75 -3.05
C LEU A 101 -9.42 -15.65 -3.42
N LYS A 102 -10.67 -16.00 -3.73
CA LYS A 102 -11.73 -15.01 -3.99
C LYS A 102 -11.93 -14.03 -2.83
N ARG A 103 -11.92 -14.54 -1.59
CA ARG A 103 -12.05 -13.71 -0.38
C ARG A 103 -10.81 -12.85 -0.17
N ILE A 104 -9.61 -13.44 -0.31
CA ILE A 104 -8.33 -12.72 -0.17
C ILE A 104 -8.26 -11.56 -1.17
N LEU A 105 -8.69 -11.76 -2.42
CA LEU A 105 -8.69 -10.72 -3.45
C LEU A 105 -9.69 -9.58 -3.18
N GLN A 106 -10.74 -9.82 -2.39
CA GLN A 106 -11.64 -8.75 -1.94
C GLN A 106 -10.98 -7.92 -0.85
N GLU A 107 -10.27 -8.57 0.07
CA GLU A 107 -9.53 -7.90 1.14
C GLU A 107 -8.36 -7.09 0.55
N PHE A 108 -7.61 -7.66 -0.39
CA PHE A 108 -6.52 -6.96 -1.10
C PHE A 108 -7.02 -5.74 -1.87
N GLU A 109 -8.15 -5.84 -2.58
CA GLU A 109 -8.76 -4.67 -3.25
C GLU A 109 -9.13 -3.57 -2.25
N SER A 110 -9.56 -3.92 -1.04
CA SER A 110 -9.83 -2.93 0.00
C SER A 110 -8.56 -2.22 0.48
N TYR A 111 -7.40 -2.88 0.48
CA TYR A 111 -6.11 -2.27 0.80
C TYR A 111 -5.67 -1.29 -0.29
N GLU A 112 -5.73 -1.71 -1.55
CA GLU A 112 -5.41 -0.83 -2.70
C GLU A 112 -6.34 0.39 -2.76
N GLY A 113 -7.63 0.17 -2.48
CA GLY A 113 -8.62 1.24 -2.42
C GLY A 113 -8.33 2.24 -1.30
N TYR A 114 -8.02 1.74 -0.10
CA TYR A 114 -7.60 2.57 1.03
C TYR A 114 -6.31 3.35 0.71
N ALA A 115 -5.28 2.69 0.21
CA ALA A 115 -4.01 3.32 -0.16
C ALA A 115 -4.23 4.40 -1.23
N SER A 116 -4.96 4.10 -2.30
CA SER A 116 -5.31 5.06 -3.35
C SER A 116 -6.01 6.30 -2.81
N GLU A 117 -6.99 6.12 -1.92
CA GLU A 117 -7.76 7.22 -1.34
C GLU A 117 -6.91 8.05 -0.38
N GLU A 118 -6.20 7.42 0.55
CA GLU A 118 -5.34 8.09 1.53
C GLU A 118 -4.18 8.84 0.86
N TYR A 119 -3.55 8.24 -0.15
CA TYR A 119 -2.42 8.86 -0.84
C TYR A 119 -2.88 10.06 -1.67
N LEU A 120 -4.04 9.97 -2.31
CA LEU A 120 -4.61 11.08 -3.07
C LEU A 120 -5.15 12.19 -2.18
N THR A 121 -5.89 11.85 -1.13
CA THR A 121 -6.63 12.84 -0.34
C THR A 121 -5.78 13.49 0.74
N ILE A 122 -4.87 12.74 1.37
CA ILE A 122 -4.05 13.22 2.48
C ILE A 122 -2.63 13.56 2.00
N LEU A 123 -1.87 12.60 1.47
CA LEU A 123 -0.47 12.82 1.12
C LEU A 123 -0.31 13.85 0.00
N TYR A 124 -1.00 13.66 -1.12
CA TYR A 124 -0.88 14.56 -2.27
C TYR A 124 -1.35 15.98 -1.92
N THR A 125 -2.49 16.12 -1.24
CA THR A 125 -3.01 17.41 -0.78
C THR A 125 -2.02 18.12 0.14
N GLU A 126 -1.39 17.39 1.07
CA GLU A 126 -0.44 17.98 2.02
C GLU A 126 0.87 18.40 1.33
N VAL A 127 1.37 17.59 0.39
CA VAL A 127 2.51 17.97 -0.45
C VAL A 127 2.21 19.25 -1.24
N VAL A 128 1.03 19.35 -1.84
CA VAL A 128 0.61 20.55 -2.59
C VAL A 128 0.49 21.77 -1.67
N LYS A 129 -0.08 21.63 -0.47
CA LYS A 129 -0.16 22.73 0.52
C LYS A 129 1.23 23.24 0.93
N LEU A 130 2.14 22.33 1.28
CA LEU A 130 3.50 22.71 1.70
C LEU A 130 4.28 23.38 0.56
N LEU A 131 4.03 23.00 -0.69
CA LEU A 131 4.56 23.69 -1.87
C LEU A 131 4.01 25.11 -2.03
N THR A 132 2.73 25.35 -1.70
CA THR A 132 2.10 26.67 -1.82
C THR A 132 2.44 27.63 -0.68
N ASP A 133 2.74 27.11 0.51
CA ASP A 133 2.96 27.92 1.72
C ASP A 133 4.38 28.55 1.82
N HIS A 134 5.13 28.61 0.70
CA HIS A 134 6.49 29.17 0.63
C HIS A 134 7.47 28.59 1.67
N TYR A 135 7.31 27.33 2.05
CA TYR A 135 8.37 26.62 2.75
C TYR A 135 9.59 26.52 1.84
N ASN A 136 10.78 26.82 2.36
CA ASN A 136 12.04 26.78 1.62
C ASN A 136 12.53 25.34 1.36
N ILE A 137 11.59 24.43 1.10
CA ILE A 137 11.79 23.00 0.85
C ILE A 137 11.21 22.72 -0.54
N ASP A 138 12.06 22.29 -1.47
CA ASP A 138 11.61 21.83 -2.78
C ASP A 138 11.00 20.42 -2.65
N LEU A 139 9.67 20.35 -2.75
CA LEU A 139 8.89 19.11 -2.67
C LEU A 139 8.35 18.69 -4.04
N GLN A 140 8.84 19.25 -5.16
CA GLN A 140 8.35 18.86 -6.49
C GLN A 140 8.63 17.38 -6.77
N ASP A 141 9.82 16.90 -6.43
CA ASP A 141 10.18 15.50 -6.58
C ASP A 141 9.30 14.58 -5.71
N TYR A 142 8.91 15.04 -4.52
CA TYR A 142 7.98 14.32 -3.64
C TYR A 142 6.62 14.16 -4.31
N LYS A 143 6.11 15.27 -4.86
CA LYS A 143 4.83 15.29 -5.56
C LYS A 143 4.82 14.30 -6.71
N THR A 144 5.85 14.34 -7.56
CA THR A 144 5.96 13.43 -8.71
C THR A 144 6.03 11.96 -8.29
N LEU A 145 6.82 11.64 -7.26
CA LEU A 145 6.89 10.27 -6.74
C LEU A 145 5.53 9.80 -6.20
N VAL A 146 4.83 10.63 -5.42
CA VAL A 146 3.49 10.29 -4.90
C VAL A 146 2.48 10.09 -6.03
N GLU A 147 2.53 10.91 -7.09
CA GLU A 147 1.68 10.72 -8.28
C GLU A 147 1.93 9.38 -8.96
N TRP A 148 3.20 8.98 -9.12
CA TRP A 148 3.53 7.68 -9.72
C TRP A 148 3.04 6.50 -8.88
N ILE A 149 3.14 6.59 -7.55
CA ILE A 149 2.64 5.58 -6.61
C ILE A 149 1.12 5.47 -6.73
N ILE A 150 0.39 6.59 -6.70
CA ILE A 150 -1.07 6.60 -6.88
C ILE A 150 -1.49 5.94 -8.20
N GLU A 151 -0.74 6.17 -9.28
CA GLU A 151 -1.01 5.52 -10.56
C GLU A 151 -0.68 4.02 -10.56
N ASP A 152 0.32 3.58 -9.78
CA ASP A 152 0.57 2.15 -9.52
C ASP A 152 -0.61 1.51 -8.77
N GLU A 153 -1.15 2.13 -7.71
CA GLU A 153 -2.28 1.56 -6.95
C GLU A 153 -3.53 1.38 -7.82
N LYS A 154 -3.80 2.35 -8.72
CA LYS A 154 -4.87 2.21 -9.72
C LYS A 154 -4.65 1.02 -10.65
N ARG A 155 -3.39 0.75 -11.04
CA ARG A 155 -3.04 -0.43 -11.83
C ARG A 155 -3.20 -1.72 -11.02
N HIS A 156 -2.86 -1.72 -9.73
CA HIS A 156 -3.07 -2.89 -8.85
C HIS A 156 -4.54 -3.29 -8.79
N ILE A 157 -5.46 -2.33 -8.63
CA ILE A 157 -6.91 -2.58 -8.66
C ILE A 157 -7.34 -3.21 -10.00
N GLN A 158 -6.80 -2.73 -11.12
CA GLN A 158 -7.07 -3.33 -12.44
C GLN A 158 -6.56 -4.77 -12.53
N ILE A 159 -5.36 -5.05 -12.03
CA ILE A 159 -4.78 -6.40 -12.00
C ILE A 159 -5.64 -7.33 -11.13
N LEU A 160 -6.06 -6.90 -9.94
CA LEU A 160 -6.97 -7.66 -9.08
C LEU A 160 -8.29 -7.98 -9.78
N THR A 161 -8.83 -7.03 -10.55
CA THR A 161 -10.04 -7.23 -11.36
C THR A 161 -9.82 -8.30 -12.45
N LEU A 162 -8.67 -8.28 -13.13
CA LEU A 162 -8.30 -9.30 -14.12
C LEU A 162 -8.20 -10.70 -13.48
N ILE A 163 -7.57 -10.80 -12.31
CA ILE A 163 -7.47 -12.06 -11.56
C ILE A 163 -8.86 -12.58 -11.20
N LYS A 164 -9.74 -11.73 -10.64
CA LYS A 164 -11.12 -12.10 -10.27
C LYS A 164 -11.91 -12.64 -11.45
N ARG A 165 -11.81 -12.00 -12.62
CA ARG A 165 -12.49 -12.45 -13.85
C ARG A 165 -12.01 -13.84 -14.27
N ARG A 166 -10.70 -14.06 -14.29
CA ARG A 166 -10.10 -15.35 -14.65
C ARG A 166 -10.56 -16.48 -13.72
N ILE A 167 -10.57 -16.22 -12.41
CA ILE A 167 -11.04 -17.18 -11.40
C ILE A 167 -12.54 -17.50 -11.58
N ALA A 168 -13.34 -16.53 -12.02
CA ALA A 168 -14.76 -16.77 -12.31
C ALA A 168 -14.95 -17.67 -13.55
N GLU A 169 -14.13 -17.50 -14.58
CA GLU A 169 -14.15 -18.32 -15.81
C GLU A 169 -13.74 -19.78 -15.54
N GLN A 170 -12.82 -20.03 -14.60
CA GLN A 170 -12.40 -21.39 -14.20
C GLN A 170 -13.46 -22.14 -13.36
N ALA A 171 -14.42 -21.41 -12.79
CA ALA A 171 -15.46 -21.97 -11.93
C ALA A 171 -16.79 -22.22 -12.68
N ALA A 172 -16.84 -21.88 -13.97
CA ALA A 172 -17.98 -22.07 -14.88
C ALA A 172 -17.79 -23.34 -15.73
#